data_AF-A0A7J9HQW4-F1
#
_entry.id   AF-A0A7J9HQW4-F1
#
_cell.length_a   1.000
_cell.length_b   1.000
_cell.length_c   1.000
_cell.angle_alpha   90.00
_cell.angle_beta   90.00
_cell.angle_gamma   90.00
#
_symmetry.space_group_name_H-M   'P 1'
#
loop_
_entity.id
_entity.type
_entity.pdbx_description
1 polymer ?
#
loop_
_entity_poly.entity_id
_entity_poly.type
_entity_poly.pdbx_seq_one_letter_code
_entity_poly.pdbx_strand_id
1 'polypeptide(L)'
;MLLQEQLERTIDEGAQACSTLFIANLGPNCTEYELKQVLSKYPGFNMLKIRAKGGMPVAFADFEYMVSLSSLSPGQQVEQATKVMTDLQSSLLPSSDRGGMHIEYI
;
A
#
# COMPACT_ATOMS: atom_id res chain seq x y z
N MET A 1 20.91 0.12 -32.07
CA MET A 1 20.80 1.30 -31.20
C MET A 1 19.38 1.85 -31.08
N LEU A 2 18.49 1.77 -32.07
CA LEU A 2 17.09 2.24 -31.93
C LEU A 2 16.13 1.28 -31.21
N LEU A 3 16.52 0.02 -30.95
CA LEU A 3 15.65 -0.97 -30.32
C LEU A 3 15.76 -1.01 -28.79
N GLN A 4 16.79 -0.38 -28.20
CA GLN A 4 16.93 -0.26 -26.75
C GLN A 4 16.22 0.99 -26.19
N GLU A 5 15.95 2.01 -27.02
CA GLU A 5 15.37 3.29 -26.59
C GLU A 5 13.84 3.29 -26.52
N GLN A 6 13.18 2.20 -26.95
CA GLN A 6 11.72 2.12 -27.05
C GLN A 6 11.04 1.33 -25.93
N LEU A 7 11.80 0.74 -24.99
CA LEU A 7 11.24 0.05 -23.81
C LEU A 7 11.07 0.99 -22.60
N GLU A 8 11.67 2.18 -22.63
CA GLU A 8 11.66 3.13 -21.50
C GLU A 8 10.56 4.20 -21.59
N ARG A 9 9.69 4.13 -22.61
CA ARG A 9 8.58 5.07 -22.78
C ARG A 9 7.25 4.43 -22.39
N THR A 10 6.97 4.41 -21.09
CA THR A 10 5.69 4.79 -20.45
C THR A 10 5.90 4.69 -18.93
N ILE A 11 6.65 5.62 -18.33
CA ILE A 11 6.51 5.89 -16.91
C ILE A 11 5.46 6.99 -16.85
N ASP A 12 4.20 6.57 -16.71
CA ASP A 12 3.10 7.43 -16.32
C ASP A 12 3.54 8.21 -15.07
N GLU A 13 3.31 9.53 -15.03
CA GLU A 13 3.60 10.41 -13.88
C GLU A 13 2.67 10.11 -12.69
N GLY A 14 2.56 8.84 -12.30
CA GLY A 14 1.94 8.31 -11.10
C GLY A 14 2.99 7.55 -10.32
N ALA A 15 3.07 7.77 -9.01
CA ALA A 15 4.11 7.24 -8.13
C ALA A 15 4.55 5.80 -8.50
N GLN A 16 5.85 5.63 -8.75
CA GLN A 16 6.43 4.31 -9.02
C GLN A 16 6.11 3.39 -7.84
N ALA A 17 5.48 2.26 -8.12
CA ALA A 17 5.02 1.38 -7.07
C ALA A 17 6.16 0.93 -6.14
N CYS A 18 5.90 0.95 -4.85
CA CYS A 18 6.85 0.71 -3.77
C CYS A 18 6.23 -0.19 -2.68
N SER A 19 7.08 -0.74 -1.81
CA SER A 19 6.67 -1.64 -0.72
C SER A 19 5.91 -0.94 0.41
N THR A 20 6.07 0.37 0.54
CA THR A 20 5.44 1.15 1.61
C THR A 20 4.23 1.93 1.07
N LEU A 21 3.09 1.79 1.76
CA LEU A 21 1.85 2.48 1.44
C LEU A 21 1.55 3.57 2.47
N PHE A 22 1.14 4.74 1.98
CA PHE A 22 0.47 5.76 2.77
C PHE A 22 -1.05 5.53 2.73
N ILE A 23 -1.69 5.58 3.89
CA ILE A 23 -3.12 5.34 4.06
C ILE A 23 -3.74 6.56 4.77
N ALA A 24 -4.67 7.22 4.09
CA ALA A 24 -5.38 8.40 4.55
C ALA A 24 -6.90 8.18 4.58
N ASN A 25 -7.64 9.25 4.91
CA ASN A 25 -9.08 9.24 5.14
C ASN A 25 -9.52 8.24 6.23
N LEU A 26 -8.68 8.03 7.24
CA LEU A 26 -9.00 7.21 8.39
C LEU A 26 -9.88 8.00 9.35
N GLY A 27 -10.93 7.36 9.88
CA GLY A 27 -11.81 7.94 10.89
C GLY A 27 -11.04 8.42 12.13
N PRO A 28 -11.56 9.41 12.89
CA PRO A 28 -10.86 9.99 14.04
C PRO A 28 -10.59 8.98 15.17
N ASN A 29 -11.36 7.89 15.20
CA ASN A 29 -11.23 6.80 16.17
C ASN A 29 -10.50 5.58 15.59
N CYS A 30 -9.96 5.66 14.37
CA CYS A 30 -9.24 4.55 13.76
C CYS A 30 -7.99 4.22 14.57
N THR A 31 -7.77 2.93 14.82
CA THR A 31 -6.67 2.44 15.66
C THR A 31 -5.69 1.60 14.85
N GLU A 32 -4.46 1.48 15.35
CA GLU A 32 -3.47 0.56 14.78
C GLU A 32 -3.97 -0.89 14.75
N TYR A 33 -4.74 -1.30 15.77
CA TYR A 33 -5.31 -2.65 15.85
C TYR A 33 -6.30 -2.92 14.72
N GLU A 34 -7.22 -2.00 14.47
CA GLU A 34 -8.22 -2.10 13.40
C GLU A 34 -7.56 -2.25 12.02
N LEU A 35 -6.57 -1.40 11.73
CA LEU A 35 -5.80 -1.50 10.48
C LEU A 35 -5.03 -2.81 10.38
N LYS A 36 -4.41 -3.29 11.47
CA LYS A 36 -3.74 -4.59 11.50
C LYS A 36 -4.70 -5.74 11.18
N GLN A 37 -5.94 -5.72 11.66
CA GLN A 37 -6.94 -6.77 11.35
C GLN A 37 -7.24 -6.90 9.86
N VAL A 38 -7.01 -5.85 9.07
CA VAL A 38 -7.21 -5.87 7.62
C VAL A 38 -5.89 -6.14 6.91
N LEU A 39 -4.85 -5.36 7.22
CA LEU A 39 -3.58 -5.39 6.48
C LEU A 39 -2.77 -6.67 6.73
N SER A 40 -2.83 -7.27 7.92
CA SER A 40 -2.07 -8.50 8.22
C SER A 40 -2.57 -9.75 7.49
N LYS A 41 -3.70 -9.65 6.78
CA LYS A 41 -4.22 -10.72 5.92
C LYS A 41 -3.48 -10.82 4.59
N TYR A 42 -2.75 -9.76 4.22
CA TYR A 42 -2.01 -9.69 2.98
C TYR A 42 -0.58 -10.23 3.19
N PRO A 43 -0.09 -11.11 2.31
CA PRO A 43 1.30 -11.59 2.37
C PRO A 43 2.30 -10.44 2.36
N GLY A 44 3.38 -10.60 3.13
CA GLY A 44 4.44 -9.59 3.22
C GLY A 44 4.18 -8.45 4.21
N PHE A 45 3.01 -8.36 4.87
CA PHE A 45 2.78 -7.33 5.89
C PHE A 45 3.87 -7.35 6.97
N ASN A 46 4.61 -6.26 7.08
CA ASN A 46 5.79 -6.15 7.94
C ASN A 46 5.56 -5.17 9.08
N MET A 47 5.25 -3.92 8.74
CA MET A 47 5.13 -2.85 9.72
C MET A 47 3.88 -2.01 9.47
N LEU A 48 3.29 -1.49 10.54
CA LEU A 48 2.27 -0.45 10.48
C LEU A 48 2.62 0.65 11.48
N LYS A 49 2.49 1.90 11.05
CA LYS A 49 2.65 3.08 11.90
C LYS A 49 1.55 4.08 11.66
N ILE A 50 0.75 4.33 12.70
CA ILE A 50 -0.27 5.38 12.68
C ILE A 50 0.32 6.71 13.18
N ARG A 51 -0.12 7.82 12.58
CA ARG A 51 0.23 9.19 12.94
C ARG A 51 -1.04 10.00 13.13
N ALA A 52 -1.25 10.50 14.34
CA ALA A 52 -2.31 11.43 14.67
C ALA A 52 -1.70 12.70 15.28
N LYS A 53 -1.66 13.80 14.51
CA LYS A 53 -1.21 15.11 14.98
C LYS A 53 -2.37 16.12 14.91
N GLY A 54 -3.32 16.01 15.84
CA GLY A 54 -4.40 17.01 15.98
C GLY A 54 -5.40 17.05 14.83
N GLY A 55 -5.60 15.94 14.11
CA GLY A 55 -6.51 15.82 12.98
C GLY A 55 -6.82 14.34 12.69
N MET A 56 -7.37 14.07 11.50
CA MET A 56 -7.65 12.70 11.05
C MET A 56 -6.34 11.91 11.00
N PRO A 57 -6.30 10.69 11.56
CA PRO A 57 -5.09 9.89 11.52
C PRO A 57 -4.73 9.52 10.08
N VAL A 58 -3.45 9.32 9.87
CA VAL A 58 -2.90 8.67 8.66
C VAL A 58 -2.02 7.52 9.09
N ALA A 59 -1.79 6.55 8.21
CA ALA A 59 -0.93 5.42 8.50
C ALA A 59 0.05 5.15 7.38
N PHE A 60 1.14 4.48 7.75
CA PHE A 60 2.16 3.97 6.86
C PHE A 60 2.25 2.47 7.07
N ALA A 61 2.04 1.69 6.02
CA ALA A 61 2.11 0.22 6.06
C ALA A 61 3.23 -0.26 5.13
N ASP A 62 4.13 -1.08 5.65
CA ASP A 62 5.23 -1.65 4.89
C ASP A 62 4.98 -3.13 4.57
N PHE A 63 5.27 -3.51 3.33
CA PHE A 63 5.14 -4.87 2.81
C PHE A 63 6.47 -5.37 2.26
N GLU A 64 7.05 -6.38 2.92
CA GLU A 64 8.29 -7.01 2.48
C GLU A 64 8.11 -7.96 1.30
N TYR A 65 9.19 -8.18 0.56
CA TYR A 65 9.23 -9.17 -0.50
C TYR A 65 9.06 -10.58 0.07
N MET A 66 7.97 -11.25 -0.31
CA MET A 66 7.84 -12.67 -0.04
C MET A 66 8.55 -13.45 -1.15
N VAL A 67 9.79 -13.90 -0.92
CA VAL A 67 10.46 -14.84 -1.82
C VAL A 67 9.69 -16.17 -1.76
N SER A 68 8.84 -16.45 -2.74
CA SER A 68 8.36 -17.82 -2.91
C SER A 68 9.55 -18.67 -3.38
N LEU A 69 9.85 -19.75 -2.67
CA LEU A 69 10.94 -20.69 -3.00
C LEU A 69 10.82 -21.31 -4.41
N SER A 70 9.73 -21.06 -5.13
CA SER A 70 9.43 -21.57 -6.46
C SER A 70 9.62 -20.59 -7.62
N SER A 71 9.97 -19.31 -7.40
CA SER A 71 10.03 -18.35 -8.53
C SER A 71 11.07 -17.25 -8.32
N LEU A 72 12.28 -17.46 -8.82
CA LEU A 72 13.27 -16.41 -9.04
C LEU A 72 12.93 -15.65 -10.32
N SER A 73 11.83 -14.88 -10.30
CA SER A 73 11.52 -13.91 -11.33
C SER A 73 11.79 -12.51 -10.76
N PRO A 74 12.79 -11.76 -11.27
CA PRO A 74 13.04 -10.39 -10.84
C PRO A 74 11.81 -9.53 -11.16
N GLY A 75 11.01 -9.14 -10.17
CA GLY A 75 9.82 -8.30 -10.38
C GLY A 75 8.75 -8.28 -9.27
N GLN A 76 8.70 -9.26 -8.36
CA GLN A 76 7.53 -9.43 -7.47
C GLN A 76 7.46 -8.48 -6.25
N GLN A 77 8.41 -7.55 -6.08
CA GLN A 77 8.44 -6.61 -4.93
C GLN A 77 7.23 -5.68 -4.88
N VAL A 78 6.69 -5.35 -6.05
CA VAL A 78 5.60 -4.40 -6.21
C VAL A 78 4.23 -5.05 -6.03
N GLU A 79 4.11 -6.37 -6.20
CA GLU A 79 2.81 -7.05 -6.35
C GLU A 79 1.96 -7.01 -5.08
N GLN A 80 2.56 -7.16 -3.89
CA GLN A 80 1.79 -7.25 -2.64
C GLN A 80 1.20 -5.89 -2.23
N ALA A 81 2.02 -4.84 -2.19
CA ALA A 81 1.55 -3.49 -1.91
C ALA A 81 0.52 -3.02 -2.96
N THR A 82 0.75 -3.34 -4.25
CA THR A 82 -0.22 -3.07 -5.32
C THR A 82 -1.54 -3.79 -5.09
N LYS A 83 -1.49 -5.05 -4.65
CA LYS A 83 -2.70 -5.81 -4.34
C LYS A 83 -3.47 -5.23 -3.17
N VAL A 84 -2.78 -4.83 -2.10
CA VAL A 84 -3.39 -4.15 -0.94
C VAL A 84 -4.06 -2.87 -1.40
N MET A 85 -3.37 -2.03 -2.17
CA MET A 85 -3.94 -0.80 -2.72
C MET A 85 -5.18 -1.11 -3.56
N THR A 86 -5.09 -2.03 -4.51
CA THR A 86 -6.21 -2.37 -5.41
C THR A 86 -7.44 -2.89 -4.64
N ASP A 87 -7.24 -3.75 -3.66
CA ASP A 87 -8.33 -4.39 -2.92
C ASP A 87 -8.95 -3.45 -1.87
N LEU A 88 -8.15 -2.56 -1.26
CA LEU A 88 -8.57 -1.74 -0.12
C LEU A 88 -8.80 -0.27 -0.47
N GLN A 89 -8.46 0.19 -1.67
CA GLN A 89 -8.78 1.55 -2.12
C GLN A 89 -10.28 1.78 -2.00
N SER A 90 -10.67 2.90 -1.37
CA SER A 90 -12.06 3.27 -1.10
C SER A 90 -12.85 2.27 -0.23
N SER A 91 -12.20 1.29 0.41
CA SER A 91 -12.87 0.36 1.32
C SER A 91 -13.17 1.01 2.68
N LEU A 92 -14.28 0.62 3.30
CA LEU A 92 -14.71 1.14 4.60
C LEU A 92 -14.13 0.30 5.74
N LEU A 93 -13.62 0.98 6.76
CA LEU A 93 -13.32 0.40 8.06
C LEU A 93 -14.53 0.57 8.99
N PRO A 94 -14.66 -0.26 10.04
CA PRO A 94 -15.65 -0.03 11.10
C PRO A 94 -15.66 1.39 11.67
N SER A 95 -14.49 2.05 11.76
CA SER A 95 -14.35 3.43 12.24
C SER A 95 -14.49 4.52 11.16
N SER A 96 -14.73 4.16 9.89
CA SER A 96 -14.89 5.13 8.80
C SER A 96 -16.08 6.07 9.04
N ASP A 97 -15.87 7.38 8.87
CA ASP A 97 -16.90 8.42 9.02
C ASP A 97 -17.05 9.33 7.78
N ARG A 98 -16.03 9.39 6.91
CA ARG A 98 -15.94 10.28 5.73
C ARG A 98 -15.69 9.52 4.43
N GLY A 99 -16.09 8.25 4.39
CA GLY A 99 -15.89 7.35 3.26
C GLY A 99 -14.74 6.38 3.47
N GLY A 100 -14.31 5.76 2.36
CA GLY A 100 -13.30 4.71 2.38
C GLY A 100 -11.87 5.23 2.45
N MET A 101 -10.94 4.33 2.76
CA MET A 101 -9.52 4.62 2.81
C MET A 101 -8.99 5.15 1.47
N HIS A 102 -8.04 6.09 1.53
CA HIS A 102 -7.28 6.53 0.36
C HIS A 102 -5.84 6.05 0.49
N ILE A 103 -5.34 5.29 -0.49
CA ILE A 103 -4.06 4.59 -0.41
C ILE A 103 -3.15 5.06 -1.55
N GLU A 104 -1.91 5.42 -1.22
CA GLU A 104 -0.90 5.93 -2.15
C GLU A 104 0.44 5.23 -1.94
N TYR A 105 1.25 5.13 -3.00
CA TYR A 105 2.67 4.80 -2.90
C TYR A 105 3.44 6.03 -2.40
N ILE A 106 4.54 5.82 -1.68
CA ILE A 106 5.41 6.89 -1.17
C ILE A 106 6.89 6.70 -1.46
#